data_AF-A0A2J6SQ94-F1
#
_entry.id   AF-A0A2J6SQ94-F1
#
_cell.length_a   1.000
_cell.length_b   1.000
_cell.length_c   1.000
_cell.angle_alpha   90.00
_cell.angle_beta   90.00
_cell.angle_gamma   90.00
#
_symmetry.space_group_name_H-M   'P 1'
#
loop_
_entity.id
_entity.type
_entity.pdbx_description
1 polymer ?
#
loop_
_entity_poly.entity_id
_entity_poly.type
_entity_poly.pdbx_seq_one_letter_code
_entity_poly.pdbx_strand_id
1 'polypeptide(L)' 'MVNEEDMRKVLAEIESSEAPNYATIARKYRLTRSTLSRRARGLTISRAEFQSQIR' A
#
# COMPACT_ATOMS: atom_id res chain seq x y z
N MET A 1 1.94 12.48 -4.40
CA MET A 1 1.58 11.19 -5.02
C MET A 1 2.21 10.09 -4.17
N VAL A 2 1.48 9.03 -3.84
CA VAL A 2 2.05 7.94 -3.03
C VAL A 2 3.21 7.32 -3.80
N ASN A 3 4.37 7.20 -3.16
CA ASN A 3 5.54 6.58 -3.76
C ASN A 3 5.32 5.06 -3.87
N GLU A 4 5.48 4.52 -5.08
CA GLU A 4 5.25 3.10 -5.36
C GLU A 4 6.31 2.21 -4.67
N GLU A 5 7.51 2.75 -4.45
CA GLU A 5 8.56 2.04 -3.70
C GLU A 5 8.18 1.90 -2.22
N ASP A 6 7.68 2.98 -1.63
CA ASP A 6 7.21 2.98 -0.24
C ASP A 6 6.00 2.05 -0.07
N MET A 7 5.08 2.02 -1.03
CA MET A 7 3.96 1.07 -1.01
C MET A 7 4.42 -0.38 -1.08
N ARG A 8 5.42 -0.71 -1.89
CA ARG A 8 5.96 -2.07 -1.96
C ARG A 8 6.60 -2.49 -0.64
N LYS A 9 7.40 -1.61 -0.01
CA LYS A 9 7.98 -1.86 1.32
C LYS A 9 6.92 -2.09 2.38
N VAL A 10 5.87 -1.27 2.35
CA VAL A 10 4.74 -1.38 3.28
C VAL A 10 3.96 -2.68 3.11
N LEU A 11 3.68 -3.10 1.88
CA LEU A 11 2.97 -4.36 1.63
C LEU A 11 3.81 -5.56 2.09
N ALA A 12 5.11 -5.56 1.82
CA ALA A 12 6.02 -6.59 2.34
C ALA A 12 6.08 -6.62 3.89
N GLU A 13 6.06 -5.45 4.53
CA GLU A 13 6.00 -5.33 6.01
C GLU A 13 4.67 -5.86 6.58
N ILE A 14 3.57 -5.71 5.85
CA ILE A 14 2.27 -6.28 6.22
C ILE A 14 2.26 -7.80 6.05
N GLU A 15 2.76 -8.32 4.92
CA GLU A 15 2.77 -9.75 4.61
C GLU A 15 3.69 -10.56 5.54
N SER A 16 4.79 -9.95 6.00
CA SER A 16 5.72 -10.57 6.94
C SER A 16 5.27 -10.50 8.41
N SER A 17 4.19 -9.77 8.71
CA SER A 17 3.67 -9.60 10.07
C SER A 17 2.43 -10.46 10.29
N GLU A 18 2.42 -11.28 11.34
CA GLU A 18 1.27 -12.12 11.72
C GLU A 18 0.05 -11.28 12.18
N ALA A 19 0.30 -10.11 12.76
CA ALA A 19 -0.71 -9.16 13.22
C ALA A 19 -0.34 -7.71 12.87
N PRO A 20 -0.46 -7.30 11.58
CA PRO A 20 0.03 -6.02 11.11
C PRO A 20 -0.75 -4.83 11.68
N ASN A 21 -0.05 -3.92 12.36
CA ASN A 21 -0.64 -2.66 12.81
C ASN A 21 -0.63 -1.62 11.67
N TYR A 22 -1.69 -1.63 10.87
CA TYR A 22 -1.86 -0.71 9.74
C TYR A 22 -1.71 0.78 10.10
N ALA A 23 -2.06 1.21 11.31
CA ALA A 23 -1.94 2.62 11.69
C ALA A 23 -0.48 3.02 11.90
N THR A 24 0.29 2.18 12.59
CA THR A 24 1.72 2.39 12.82
C THR A 24 2.50 2.33 11.52
N ILE A 25 2.24 1.30 10.71
CA ILE A 25 2.89 1.13 9.39
C ILE A 25 2.55 2.33 8.50
N ALA A 26 1.28 2.73 8.39
CA ALA A 26 0.91 3.88 7.57
C ALA A 26 1.62 5.18 8.00
N ARG A 27 1.75 5.46 9.31
CA ARG A 27 2.47 6.65 9.80
C ARG A 27 3.95 6.63 9.44
N LYS A 28 4.62 5.47 9.57
CA LYS A 28 6.04 5.30 9.24
C LYS A 28 6.36 5.74 7.80
N TYR A 29 5.46 5.46 6.86
CA TYR A 29 5.61 5.78 5.44
C TYR A 29 4.79 7.00 4.99
N ARG A 30 4.27 7.80 5.94
CA ARG A 30 3.44 9.00 5.66
C ARG A 30 2.25 8.71 4.74
N LEU A 31 1.66 7.53 4.87
CA LEU A 31 0.48 7.09 4.16
C LEU A 31 -0.77 7.27 5.02
N THR A 32 -1.91 7.47 4.37
CA THR A 32 -3.20 7.36 5.05
C THR A 32 -3.54 5.87 5.26
N ARG A 33 -4.00 5.51 6.46
CA ARG A 33 -4.46 4.16 6.79
C ARG A 33 -5.48 3.61 5.78
N SER A 34 -6.41 4.44 5.32
CA SER A 34 -7.47 4.04 4.38
C SER A 34 -6.91 3.64 3.01
N THR A 35 -5.94 4.38 2.48
CA THR A 35 -5.23 4.02 1.24
C THR A 35 -4.46 2.72 1.42
N LEU A 36 -3.74 2.58 2.53
CA LEU A 36 -3.00 1.37 2.82
C LEU A 36 -3.90 0.12 2.92
N SER A 37 -4.99 0.22 3.69
CA SER A 37 -5.91 -0.89 3.87
C SER A 37 -6.59 -1.32 2.58
N ARG A 38 -6.99 -0.37 1.73
CA ARG A 38 -7.56 -0.68 0.40
C ARG A 38 -6.53 -1.36 -0.50
N ARG A 39 -5.28 -0.88 -0.46
CA ARG A 39 -4.17 -1.44 -1.23
C ARG A 39 -3.87 -2.89 -0.84
N ALA A 40 -3.71 -3.14 0.46
CA ALA A 40 -3.40 -4.47 0.98
C ALA A 40 -4.51 -5.50 0.71
N ARG A 41 -5.76 -5.05 0.54
CA ARG A 41 -6.91 -5.88 0.17
C ARG A 41 -7.10 -6.04 -1.35
N GLY A 42 -6.23 -5.46 -2.17
CA GLY A 42 -6.38 -5.47 -3.63
C GLY A 42 -7.56 -4.63 -4.16
N LEU A 43 -8.18 -3.78 -3.33
CA LEU A 43 -9.33 -2.96 -3.74
C LEU A 43 -8.95 -1.77 -4.63
N THR A 44 -7.67 -1.41 -4.65
CA THR A 44 -7.16 -0.29 -5.45
C THR A 44 -5.78 -0.62 -5.99
N ILE A 45 -5.56 -0.35 -7.28
CA ILE A 45 -4.28 -0.50 -7.99
C ILE A 45 -3.65 0.87 -8.31
N SER A 46 -2.36 0.89 -8.65
CA SER A 46 -1.60 2.15 -8.67
C SER A 46 -1.96 2.85 -9.96
N ARG A 47 -1.74 4.16 -10.05
CA ARG A 47 -2.04 4.84 -11.31
C ARG A 47 -1.22 4.25 -12.46
N ALA A 48 0.05 3.92 -12.22
CA ALA A 48 0.92 3.30 -13.22
C ALA A 48 0.40 1.91 -13.64
N GLU A 49 0.04 1.09 -12.66
CA GLU A 49 -0.51 -0.25 -12.90
C GLU A 49 -1.85 -0.19 -13.64
N PHE A 50 -2.76 0.69 -13.23
CA PHE A 50 -4.02 0.93 -13.93
C PHE A 50 -3.79 1.35 -15.39
N GLN A 51 -2.89 2.30 -15.62
CA GLN A 51 -2.55 2.78 -16.96
C GLN A 51 -1.93 1.68 -17.83
N SER A 52 -1.24 0.70 -17.25
CA SER A 52 -0.72 -0.46 -17.99
C SER A 52 -1.79 -1.46 -18.39
N GLN A 53 -2.95 -1.48 -17.74
CA GLN A 53 -4.06 -2.40 -18.05
C GLN A 53 -4.98 -1.89 -19.16
N ILE A 54 -5.00 -0.57 -19.40
CA ILE A 54 -5.89 0.07 -20.38
C ILE A 54 -5.17 0.44 -21.69
N ARG A 55 -3.88 0.11 -21.81
CA ARG A 55 -3.03 0.42 -22.97
C ARG A 55 -2.68 -0.85 -23.71
#